data_AF-A0A958K5B9-F1
#
_entry.id   AF-A0A958K5B9-F1
#
_cell.length_a   1.000
_cell.length_b   1.000
_cell.length_c   1.000
_cell.angle_alpha   90.00
_cell.angle_beta   90.00
_cell.angle_gamma   90.00
#
_symmetry.space_group_name_H-M   'P 1'
#
loop_
_entity.id
_entity.type
_entity.pdbx_description
1 polymer ?
#
loop_
_entity_poly.entity_id
_entity_poly.type
_entity_poly.pdbx_seq_one_letter_code
_entity_poly.pdbx_strand_id
1 'polypeptide(L)'
;MTTQLNQSSPSNEPTRIDAPWTDKQVEALNLYQQSGVFHPFTSEGGADLIATKNGWVEKEGGPVVQTWAHSFMADADAIKQHKELMSGSMKRPNQEG
;
A
#
# COMPACT_ATOMS: atom_id res chain seq x y z
N MET A 1 -13.06 -7.72 39.00
CA MET A 1 -13.07 -6.40 38.34
C MET A 1 -12.64 -6.66 36.90
N THR A 2 -13.59 -6.75 35.97
CA THR A 2 -13.32 -7.04 34.57
C THR A 2 -13.48 -5.74 33.80
N THR A 3 -12.37 -5.19 33.32
CA THR A 3 -12.34 -3.91 32.61
C THR A 3 -13.06 -4.05 31.26
N GLN A 4 -13.91 -3.05 31.00
CA GLN A 4 -14.84 -2.90 29.90
C GLN A 4 -14.18 -2.97 28.52
N LEU A 5 -14.88 -3.64 27.59
CA LEU A 5 -14.72 -3.54 26.16
C LEU A 5 -15.06 -2.10 25.72
N ASN A 6 -14.04 -1.29 25.46
CA ASN A 6 -14.23 0.04 24.90
C ASN A 6 -14.41 -0.07 23.38
N GLN A 7 -15.66 0.00 22.94
CA GLN A 7 -16.01 0.27 21.55
C GLN A 7 -15.55 1.69 21.21
N SER A 8 -14.49 1.82 20.42
CA SER A 8 -14.12 3.09 19.79
C SER A 8 -14.66 3.08 18.36
N SER A 9 -15.32 4.17 18.00
CA SER A 9 -15.85 4.57 16.69
C SER A 9 -15.01 4.09 15.48
N PRO A 10 -15.59 3.92 14.27
CA PRO A 10 -14.80 3.67 13.08
C PRO A 10 -14.00 4.94 12.76
N SER A 11 -12.81 5.07 13.34
CA SER A 11 -11.85 6.09 12.96
C SER A 11 -11.58 5.90 11.47
N ASN A 12 -11.83 6.94 10.69
CA ASN A 12 -11.53 7.02 9.26
C ASN A 12 -10.01 7.05 8.99
N GLU A 13 -9.22 6.48 9.91
CA GLU A 13 -7.78 6.38 9.83
C GLU A 13 -7.43 5.06 9.13
N PRO A 14 -6.55 5.11 8.13
CA PRO A 14 -6.15 3.92 7.41
C PRO A 14 -5.47 2.93 8.37
N THR A 15 -6.10 1.77 8.55
CA THR A 15 -5.61 0.70 9.42
C THR A 15 -4.14 0.41 9.11
N ARG A 16 -3.27 0.51 10.11
CA ARG A 16 -1.86 0.12 9.97
C ARG A 16 -1.75 -1.40 9.86
N ILE A 17 -0.90 -1.88 8.97
CA ILE A 17 -0.46 -3.27 8.92
C ILE A 17 1.03 -3.36 9.24
N ASP A 18 1.46 -4.42 9.90
CA ASP A 18 2.85 -4.67 10.26
C ASP A 18 3.39 -5.92 9.53
N ALA A 19 4.70 -5.96 9.31
CA ALA A 19 5.40 -7.12 8.78
C ALA A 19 5.32 -8.31 9.77
N PRO A 20 5.37 -9.58 9.32
CA PRO A 20 5.71 -10.00 7.96
C PRO A 20 4.57 -9.84 6.95
N TRP A 21 4.91 -9.35 5.76
CA TRP A 21 3.97 -9.18 4.65
C TRP A 21 4.00 -10.37 3.69
N THR A 22 2.84 -10.68 3.11
CA THR A 22 2.70 -11.66 2.04
C THR A 22 3.31 -11.14 0.73
N ASP A 23 3.63 -12.04 -0.21
CA ASP A 23 4.15 -11.66 -1.53
C ASP A 23 3.23 -10.67 -2.27
N LYS A 24 1.91 -10.84 -2.14
CA LYS A 24 0.91 -9.93 -2.74
C LYS A 24 0.93 -8.54 -2.11
N GLN A 25 1.10 -8.46 -0.79
CA GLN A 25 1.20 -7.16 -0.09
C GLN A 25 2.50 -6.45 -0.48
N VAL A 26 3.62 -7.19 -0.61
CA VAL A 26 4.88 -6.61 -1.08
C VAL A 26 4.74 -6.03 -2.49
N GLU A 27 4.09 -6.76 -3.41
CA GLU A 27 3.80 -6.27 -4.76
C GLU A 27 2.90 -5.01 -4.71
N ALA A 28 1.83 -5.04 -3.90
CA ALA A 28 0.92 -3.91 -3.72
C ALA A 28 1.64 -2.64 -3.27
N LEU A 29 2.44 -2.77 -2.21
CA LEU A 29 3.15 -1.66 -1.58
C LEU A 29 4.15 -1.02 -2.54
N ASN A 30 4.91 -1.84 -3.29
CA ASN A 30 5.86 -1.33 -4.28
C ASN A 30 5.15 -0.69 -5.48
N LEU A 31 4.05 -1.28 -5.98
CA LEU A 31 3.26 -0.67 -7.05
C LEU A 31 2.64 0.65 -6.63
N TYR A 32 2.19 0.74 -5.37
CA TYR A 32 1.62 1.96 -4.83
C TYR A 32 2.66 3.09 -4.79
N GLN A 33 3.90 2.82 -4.33
CA GLN A 33 5.00 3.78 -4.36
C GLN A 33 5.30 4.25 -5.80
N GLN A 34 5.36 3.32 -6.75
CA GLN A 34 5.64 3.60 -8.15
C GLN A 34 4.51 4.35 -8.86
N SER A 35 3.27 4.27 -8.36
CA SER A 35 2.11 4.93 -8.97
C SER A 35 2.20 6.46 -8.90
N GLY A 36 2.96 7.02 -7.94
CA GLY A 36 3.05 8.45 -7.71
C GLY A 36 1.76 9.12 -7.23
N VAL A 37 0.71 8.35 -6.91
CA VAL A 37 -0.61 8.87 -6.50
C VAL A 37 -0.53 9.58 -5.14
N PHE A 38 0.37 9.12 -4.25
CA PHE A 38 0.63 9.72 -2.94
C PHE A 38 2.13 9.86 -2.71
N HIS A 39 2.49 10.63 -1.67
CA HIS A 39 3.88 10.79 -1.27
C HIS A 39 4.49 9.42 -0.90
N PRO A 40 5.57 9.00 -1.58
CA PRO A 40 6.23 7.74 -1.28
C PRO A 40 6.82 7.75 0.13
N PHE A 41 6.95 6.56 0.72
CA PHE A 41 7.86 6.40 1.85
C PHE A 41 9.27 6.52 1.34
N THR A 42 9.99 7.51 1.83
CA THR A 42 11.37 7.80 1.42
C THR A 42 12.32 7.65 2.59
N SER A 43 13.56 7.29 2.27
CA SER A 43 14.71 7.40 3.16
C SER A 43 15.06 8.86 3.44
N GLU A 44 15.89 9.11 4.46
CA GLU A 44 16.45 10.46 4.73
C GLU A 44 17.23 11.02 3.52
N GLY A 45 17.73 10.14 2.64
CA GLY A 45 18.40 10.49 1.39
C GLY A 45 17.46 10.79 0.21
N GLY A 46 16.14 10.73 0.41
CA GLY A 46 15.14 11.01 -0.62
C GLY A 46 14.91 9.87 -1.63
N ALA A 47 15.51 8.69 -1.41
CA ALA A 47 15.24 7.50 -2.22
C ALA A 47 13.98 6.79 -1.71
N ASP A 48 13.13 6.34 -2.64
CA ASP A 48 11.94 5.55 -2.34
C ASP A 48 12.30 4.23 -1.64
N LEU A 49 11.56 3.88 -0.60
CA LEU A 49 11.75 2.62 0.09
C LEU A 49 11.18 1.44 -0.71
N ILE A 50 11.84 0.30 -0.62
CA ILE A 50 11.43 -0.93 -1.28
C ILE A 50 10.74 -1.81 -0.24
N ALA A 51 9.51 -2.25 -0.51
CA ALA A 51 8.82 -3.20 0.37
C ALA A 51 9.44 -4.59 0.22
N THR A 52 9.66 -5.25 1.34
CA THR A 52 10.08 -6.67 1.44
C THR A 52 9.17 -7.40 2.43
N LYS A 53 9.26 -8.73 2.50
CA LYS A 53 8.49 -9.51 3.49
C LYS A 53 8.71 -9.07 4.92
N ASN A 54 9.88 -8.51 5.23
CA ASN A 54 10.27 -8.13 6.59
C ASN A 54 10.05 -6.63 6.90
N GLY A 55 9.65 -5.84 5.91
CA GLY A 55 9.51 -4.39 6.04
C GLY A 55 10.10 -3.62 4.86
N TRP A 56 10.12 -2.30 5.00
CA TRP A 56 10.72 -1.35 4.08
C TRP A 56 12.24 -1.31 4.23
N VAL A 57 12.95 -1.33 3.10
CA VAL A 57 14.40 -1.19 3.01
C VAL A 57 14.76 -0.03 2.07
N GLU A 58 15.85 0.66 2.31
CA GLU A 58 16.30 1.77 1.45
C GLU A 58 16.86 1.29 0.10
N LYS A 59 17.36 0.06 0.08
CA LYS A 59 17.91 -0.60 -1.10
C LYS A 59 17.70 -2.10 -0.99
N GLU A 60 17.69 -2.80 -2.13
CA GLU A 60 17.58 -4.26 -2.14
C GLU A 60 18.69 -4.89 -1.29
N GLY A 61 18.32 -5.76 -0.35
CA GLY A 61 19.24 -6.38 0.62
C GLY A 61 19.75 -5.46 1.73
N GLY A 62 19.24 -4.22 1.84
CA GLY A 62 19.56 -3.29 2.92
C GLY A 62 18.86 -3.62 4.25
N PRO A 63 19.19 -2.89 5.33
CA PRO A 63 18.50 -3.05 6.61
C PRO A 63 17.04 -2.59 6.51
N VAL A 64 16.18 -3.22 7.31
CA VAL A 64 14.79 -2.77 7.47
C VAL A 64 14.79 -1.48 8.27
N VAL A 65 14.20 -0.43 7.69
CA VAL A 65 14.07 0.88 8.32
C VAL A 65 12.68 1.12 8.90
N GLN A 66 11.68 0.39 8.38
CA GLN A 66 10.30 0.48 8.86
C GLN A 66 9.56 -0.84 8.64
N THR A 67 8.75 -1.27 9.59
CA THR A 67 8.01 -2.55 9.54
C THR A 67 6.51 -2.40 9.35
N TRP A 68 6.03 -1.20 9.03
CA TRP A 68 4.60 -0.91 8.93
C TRP A 68 4.22 -0.19 7.63
N ALA A 69 2.98 -0.36 7.20
CA ALA A 69 2.39 0.36 6.07
C ALA A 69 0.90 0.62 6.35
N HIS A 70 0.28 1.50 5.56
CA HIS A 70 -1.17 1.66 5.60
C HIS A 70 -1.86 0.52 4.83
N SER A 71 -2.96 -0.01 5.36
CA SER A 71 -3.67 -1.17 4.79
C SER A 71 -4.12 -0.96 3.35
N PHE A 72 -4.56 0.25 2.99
CA PHE A 72 -5.00 0.58 1.63
C PHE A 72 -3.86 0.52 0.60
N MET A 73 -2.61 0.70 1.02
CA MET A 73 -1.43 0.56 0.14
C MET A 73 -1.12 -0.90 -0.15
N ALA A 74 -1.55 -1.80 0.74
CA ALA A 74 -1.31 -3.22 0.67
C ALA A 74 -2.50 -4.01 0.11
N ASP A 75 -3.55 -3.31 -0.32
CA ASP A 75 -4.77 -3.90 -0.84
C ASP A 75 -4.54 -4.36 -2.29
N ALA A 76 -4.58 -5.68 -2.50
CA ALA A 76 -4.42 -6.29 -3.81
C ALA A 76 -5.56 -5.95 -4.78
N ASP A 77 -6.75 -5.61 -4.28
CA ASP A 77 -7.87 -5.18 -5.13
C ASP A 77 -7.64 -3.76 -5.68
N ALA A 78 -6.92 -2.90 -4.96
CA ALA A 78 -6.45 -1.61 -5.48
C ALA A 78 -5.44 -1.81 -6.63
N ILE A 79 -4.55 -2.81 -6.53
CA ILE A 79 -3.65 -3.18 -7.65
C ILE A 79 -4.45 -3.61 -8.87
N LYS A 80 -5.47 -4.46 -8.68
CA LYS A 80 -6.26 -5.01 -9.78
C LYS A 80 -6.99 -3.91 -10.55
N GLN A 81 -7.64 -2.98 -9.83
CA GLN A 81 -8.29 -1.82 -10.45
C GLN A 81 -7.29 -0.89 -11.14
N HIS A 82 -6.13 -0.61 -10.53
CA HIS A 82 -5.10 0.24 -11.14
C HIS A 82 -4.51 -0.40 -12.40
N LYS A 83 -4.25 -1.71 -12.37
CA LYS A 83 -3.75 -2.47 -13.53
C LYS A 83 -4.79 -2.53 -14.66
N GLU A 84 -6.07 -2.69 -14.34
CA GLU A 84 -7.15 -2.65 -15.34
C GLU A 84 -7.32 -1.24 -15.95
N LEU A 85 -7.16 -0.17 -15.16
CA LEU A 85 -7.21 1.22 -15.64
C LEU A 85 -5.98 1.58 -16.51
N MET A 86 -4.81 1.03 -16.21
CA MET A 86 -3.55 1.30 -16.95
C MET A 86 -3.33 0.40 -18.17
N SER A 87 -3.96 -0.79 -18.23
CA SER A 87 -3.86 -1.72 -19.38
C SER A 87 -5.04 -1.64 -20.35
N GLY A 88 -6.15 -1.03 -19.94
CA GLY A 88 -7.36 -0.89 -20.74
C GLY A 88 -7.33 0.35 -21.63
N SER A 89 -7.05 0.15 -22.93
CA SER A 89 -7.53 1.04 -24.00
C SER A 89 -8.99 1.39 -23.76
N MET A 90 -9.25 2.63 -23.34
CA MET A 90 -10.60 3.15 -23.10
C MET A 90 -11.36 3.23 -24.42
N LYS A 91 -12.01 2.12 -24.82
CA LYS A 91 -13.16 2.19 -25.74
C LYS A 91 -14.26 2.88 -24.96
N ARG A 92 -14.38 4.21 -25.16
CA ARG A 92 -15.52 5.01 -24.74
C ARG A 92 -16.80 4.24 -25.09
N PRO A 93 -17.69 3.93 -24.13
CA PRO A 93 -18.99 3.41 -24.50
C PRO A 93 -19.70 4.46 -25.36
N ASN A 94 -20.13 4.00 -26.53
CA ASN A 94 -21.00 4.67 -27.47
C ASN A 94 -22.13 5.40 -26.70
N GLN A 95 -22.12 6.74 -26.67
CA GLN A 95 -23.31 7.49 -26.29
C GLN A 95 -24.28 7.39 -27.47
N GLU A 96 -25.23 6.48 -27.36
CA GLU A 96 -26.47 6.58 -28.13
C GLU A 96 -27.37 7.62 -27.47
N GLY A 97 -27.88 8.54 -28.29
CA GLY A 97 -28.77 9.64 -27.93
C GLY A 97 -28.83 10.67 -29.05
#